data_AF-A0A6M3IUL5-F1
#
_entry.id   AF-A0A6M3IUL5-F1
#
_cell.length_a   1.000
_cell.length_b   1.000
_cell.length_c   1.000
_cell.angle_alpha   90.00
_cell.angle_beta   90.00
_cell.angle_gamma   90.00
#
_symmetry.space_group_name_H-M   'P 1'
#
loop_
_entity.id
_entity.type
_entity.pdbx_description
1 polymer ?
#
loop_
_entity_poly.entity_id
_entity_poly.type
_entity_poly.pdbx_seq_one_letter_code
_entity_poly.pdbx_strand_id
1 'polypeptide(L)'
;NIRANIGANIGDNIKKINFKFIDTYFWCQHDINWIAYYKYFEKYGLLPTDKNFEIFNIWYDLACSCGWCYTFENIVFVCEKPNKIYLNQRGQLHKDNAMALEYSDGYGLWMLNGIKVPDWLVTTSAEKIDPKKALEEKNADIQREIIRKIGAERMLKQLNAKEEDSYIDNKTGYLYKLYQMKIGNIDRRYLHFEHASIKGVFYTKPVPPECKKAVHAFAWTRKLLERDNLKNIDTATEAELIANLPERGS
;
A
#
# COMPACT_ATOMS: atom_id res chain seq x y z
N ASN A 1 26.55 16.15 7.37
CA ASN A 1 25.85 14.99 6.79
C ASN A 1 26.20 14.88 5.31
N ILE A 2 27.23 14.08 4.97
CA ILE A 2 27.85 14.04 3.63
C ILE A 2 26.83 13.72 2.55
N ARG A 3 25.86 12.84 2.83
CA ARG A 3 24.79 12.46 1.90
C ARG A 3 23.87 13.62 1.53
N ALA A 4 23.52 14.47 2.50
CA ALA A 4 22.71 15.65 2.26
C ALA A 4 23.49 16.70 1.43
N ASN A 5 24.79 16.83 1.69
CA ASN A 5 25.66 17.77 0.99
C ASN A 5 25.95 17.32 -0.46
N ILE A 6 26.14 16.01 -0.69
CA ILE A 6 26.26 15.41 -2.02
C ILE A 6 24.93 15.54 -2.78
N GLY A 7 23.80 15.22 -2.15
CA GLY A 7 22.48 15.31 -2.79
C GLY A 7 22.12 16.74 -3.21
N ALA A 8 22.40 17.73 -2.36
CA ALA A 8 22.16 19.14 -2.69
C ALA A 8 23.10 19.64 -3.80
N ASN A 9 24.41 19.37 -3.70
CA ASN A 9 25.37 19.83 -4.72
C ASN A 9 25.17 19.15 -6.08
N ILE A 10 24.93 17.84 -6.10
CA ILE A 10 24.64 17.12 -7.34
C ILE A 10 23.30 17.59 -7.90
N GLY A 11 22.26 17.73 -7.06
CA GLY A 11 20.95 18.20 -7.49
C GLY A 11 20.99 19.59 -8.12
N ASP A 12 21.72 20.53 -7.52
CA ASP A 12 21.83 21.89 -8.04
C ASP A 12 22.73 21.99 -9.29
N ASN A 13 23.74 21.12 -9.40
CA ASN A 13 24.56 21.03 -10.62
C ASN A 13 23.81 20.35 -11.77
N ILE A 14 23.05 19.29 -11.50
CA ILE A 14 22.18 18.61 -12.48
C ILE A 14 21.10 19.58 -12.99
N LYS A 15 20.45 20.36 -12.12
CA LYS A 15 19.45 21.35 -12.55
C LYS A 15 20.00 22.45 -13.46
N LYS A 16 21.29 22.78 -13.33
CA LYS A 16 21.98 23.77 -14.19
C LYS A 16 22.42 23.17 -15.53
N ILE A 17 22.52 21.85 -15.63
CA ILE A 17 22.74 21.16 -16.89
C ILE A 17 21.40 21.17 -17.63
N ASN A 18 21.37 21.83 -18.79
CA ASN A 18 20.20 21.81 -19.66
C ASN A 18 20.06 20.41 -20.27
N PHE A 19 19.40 19.50 -19.55
CA PHE A 19 19.15 18.15 -20.04
C PHE A 19 18.24 18.23 -21.26
N LYS A 20 18.84 18.04 -22.43
CA LYS A 20 18.07 17.74 -23.62
C LYS A 20 17.43 16.37 -23.40
N PHE A 21 16.11 16.33 -23.28
CA PHE A 21 15.38 15.07 -23.33
C PHE A 21 15.68 14.39 -24.67
N ILE A 22 16.24 13.20 -24.61
CA ILE A 22 16.48 12.36 -25.79
C ILE A 22 15.38 11.32 -25.77
N ASP A 23 14.53 11.38 -26.79
CA ASP A 23 13.45 10.41 -26.93
C ASP A 23 14.02 9.03 -27.27
N THR A 24 13.38 7.97 -26.76
CA THR A 24 13.73 6.60 -27.07
C THR A 24 12.55 5.93 -27.78
N TYR A 25 12.81 5.46 -28.99
CA TYR A 25 11.79 4.82 -29.84
C TYR A 25 11.60 3.34 -29.55
N PHE A 26 12.40 2.77 -28.63
CA PHE A 26 12.36 1.36 -28.26
C PHE A 26 12.42 1.22 -26.74
N TRP A 27 11.46 0.48 -26.19
CA TRP A 27 11.25 0.28 -24.76
C TRP A 27 11.54 -1.17 -24.34
N CYS A 28 12.31 -1.91 -25.15
CA CYS A 28 12.77 -3.26 -24.87
C CYS A 28 11.60 -4.23 -24.62
N GLN A 29 11.61 -4.95 -23.49
CA GLN A 29 10.56 -5.90 -23.15
C GLN A 29 9.16 -5.27 -23.11
N HIS A 30 9.05 -3.96 -22.94
CA HIS A 30 7.74 -3.30 -22.85
C HIS A 30 7.04 -3.22 -24.21
N ASP A 31 7.78 -3.39 -25.30
CA ASP A 31 7.26 -3.51 -26.67
C ASP A 31 7.07 -4.98 -27.10
N ILE A 32 7.24 -5.95 -26.18
CA ILE A 32 7.19 -7.38 -26.51
C ILE A 32 5.85 -7.81 -27.08
N ASN A 33 4.75 -7.10 -26.80
CA ASN A 33 3.44 -7.38 -27.39
C ASN A 33 3.44 -7.18 -28.92
N TRP A 34 4.01 -6.08 -29.40
CA TRP A 34 4.16 -5.79 -30.83
C TRP A 34 5.13 -6.76 -31.49
N ILE A 35 6.24 -7.06 -30.82
CA ILE A 35 7.24 -8.02 -31.31
C ILE A 35 6.62 -9.43 -31.38
N ALA A 36 5.90 -9.87 -30.34
CA ALA A 36 5.25 -11.18 -30.33
C ALA A 36 4.22 -11.33 -31.45
N TYR A 37 3.49 -10.26 -31.78
CA TYR A 37 2.54 -10.23 -32.88
C TYR A 37 3.22 -10.53 -34.22
N TYR A 38 4.29 -9.81 -34.58
CA TYR A 38 5.01 -10.07 -35.84
C TYR A 38 5.75 -11.40 -35.84
N LYS A 39 6.31 -11.81 -34.70
CA LYS A 39 6.92 -13.15 -34.53
C LYS A 39 5.98 -14.29 -34.85
N TYR A 40 4.68 -14.13 -34.55
CA TYR A 40 3.67 -15.11 -34.90
C TYR A 40 3.56 -15.32 -36.42
N PHE A 41 3.49 -14.25 -37.22
CA PHE A 41 3.40 -14.36 -38.69
C PHE A 41 4.72 -14.79 -39.33
N GLU A 42 5.85 -14.35 -38.78
CA GLU A 42 7.19 -14.81 -39.20
C GLU A 42 7.31 -16.33 -39.06
N LYS A 43 6.83 -16.90 -37.94
CA LYS A 43 6.81 -18.36 -37.70
C LYS A 43 6.08 -19.16 -38.79
N TYR A 44 5.08 -18.57 -39.44
CA TYR A 44 4.33 -19.22 -40.52
C TYR A 44 4.80 -18.81 -41.92
N GLY A 45 5.92 -18.08 -42.03
CA GLY A 45 6.44 -17.62 -43.33
C GLY A 45 5.55 -16.59 -44.02
N LEU A 46 4.72 -15.87 -43.25
CA LEU A 46 3.78 -14.86 -43.77
C LEU A 46 4.40 -13.45 -43.85
N LEU A 47 5.67 -13.32 -43.47
CA LEU A 47 6.42 -12.07 -43.49
C LEU A 47 7.74 -12.24 -44.27
N PRO A 48 8.28 -11.16 -44.86
CA PRO A 48 9.56 -11.20 -45.57
C PRO A 48 10.73 -11.56 -44.64
N THR A 49 11.77 -12.18 -45.18
CA THR A 49 13.08 -12.32 -44.52
C THR A 49 14.06 -11.35 -45.17
N ASP A 50 13.98 -10.08 -44.78
CA ASP A 50 14.88 -9.02 -45.21
C ASP A 50 15.69 -8.44 -44.04
N LYS A 51 16.52 -7.43 -44.31
CA LYS A 51 17.35 -6.76 -43.30
C LYS A 51 16.53 -6.16 -42.14
N ASN A 52 15.27 -5.79 -42.35
CA ASN A 52 14.42 -5.30 -41.26
C ASN A 52 14.07 -6.45 -40.30
N PHE A 53 13.86 -7.66 -40.82
CA PHE A 53 13.62 -8.85 -39.98
C PHE A 53 14.87 -9.30 -39.22
N GLU A 54 16.07 -9.09 -39.76
CA GLU A 54 17.31 -9.28 -38.99
C GLU A 54 17.37 -8.35 -37.77
N ILE A 55 17.06 -7.06 -37.95
CA ILE A 55 17.01 -6.08 -36.85
C ILE A 55 15.89 -6.43 -35.86
N PHE A 56 14.73 -6.82 -36.37
CA PHE A 56 13.59 -7.25 -35.57
C PHE A 56 13.92 -8.47 -34.70
N ASN A 57 14.73 -9.41 -35.20
CA ASN A 57 15.20 -10.57 -34.44
C ASN A 57 16.10 -10.13 -33.28
N ILE A 58 16.98 -9.17 -33.50
CA ILE A 58 17.81 -8.59 -32.42
C ILE A 58 16.92 -7.93 -31.36
N TRP A 59 15.87 -7.21 -31.76
CA TRP A 59 14.92 -6.59 -30.81
C TRP A 59 14.18 -7.64 -29.98
N TYR A 60 13.77 -8.75 -30.60
CA TYR A 60 13.16 -9.87 -29.90
C TYR A 60 14.12 -10.48 -28.88
N ASP A 61 15.36 -10.78 -29.27
CA ASP A 61 16.37 -11.36 -28.38
C ASP A 61 16.65 -10.43 -27.19
N LEU A 62 16.74 -9.12 -27.44
CA LEU A 62 16.95 -8.11 -26.41
C LEU A 62 15.76 -8.06 -25.42
N ALA A 63 14.53 -8.01 -25.92
CA ALA A 63 13.31 -8.03 -25.11
C ALA A 63 13.14 -9.33 -24.30
N CYS A 64 13.59 -10.47 -24.85
CA CYS A 64 13.62 -11.74 -24.14
C CYS A 64 14.72 -11.80 -23.06
N SER A 65 15.81 -11.03 -23.21
CA SER A 65 16.98 -11.13 -22.33
C SER A 65 16.95 -10.13 -21.17
N CYS A 66 16.54 -8.89 -21.37
CA CYS A 66 16.63 -7.85 -20.34
C CYS A 66 15.29 -7.14 -20.06
N GLY A 67 15.25 -6.40 -18.95
CA GLY A 67 14.11 -5.60 -18.54
C GLY A 67 14.10 -4.25 -19.25
N TRP A 68 14.41 -3.18 -18.51
CA TRP A 68 14.60 -1.86 -19.10
C TRP A 68 15.92 -1.78 -19.86
N CYS A 69 15.88 -1.19 -21.05
CA CYS A 69 17.07 -0.87 -21.84
C CYS A 69 16.93 0.54 -22.41
N TYR A 70 18.00 1.33 -22.34
CA TYR A 70 18.14 2.64 -22.98
C TYR A 70 19.41 2.65 -23.82
N THR A 71 19.25 2.76 -25.13
CA THR A 71 20.33 2.72 -26.11
C THR A 71 20.66 4.13 -26.62
N PHE A 72 21.92 4.54 -26.52
CA PHE A 72 22.48 5.75 -27.12
C PHE A 72 23.59 5.37 -28.09
N GLU A 73 24.08 6.32 -28.89
CA GLU A 73 25.09 6.07 -29.94
C GLU A 73 26.34 5.31 -29.44
N ASN A 74 26.80 5.62 -28.22
CA ASN A 74 28.04 5.06 -27.65
C ASN A 74 27.87 4.43 -26.27
N ILE A 75 26.66 4.45 -25.70
CA ILE A 75 26.40 4.00 -24.33
C ILE A 75 25.05 3.28 -24.31
N VAL A 76 24.98 2.15 -23.61
CA VAL A 76 23.72 1.45 -23.36
C VAL A 76 23.56 1.23 -21.87
N PHE A 77 22.39 1.57 -21.33
CA PHE A 77 21.98 1.21 -19.99
C PHE A 77 21.01 0.03 -20.09
N VAL A 78 21.39 -1.11 -19.53
CA VAL A 78 20.55 -2.31 -19.45
C VAL A 78 20.28 -2.67 -17.99
N CYS A 79 19.09 -3.21 -17.75
CA CYS A 79 18.67 -3.73 -16.46
C CYS A 79 18.25 -5.19 -16.63
N GLU A 80 18.76 -6.06 -15.77
CA GLU A 80 18.29 -7.45 -15.66
C GLU A 80 16.79 -7.52 -15.35
N LYS A 81 16.16 -8.66 -15.59
CA LYS A 81 14.77 -8.87 -15.16
C LYS A 81 14.73 -9.15 -13.66
N PRO A 82 13.70 -8.68 -12.94
CA PRO A 82 13.46 -9.15 -11.57
C PRO A 82 13.29 -10.67 -11.57
N ASN A 83 13.99 -11.37 -10.69
CA ASN A 83 13.85 -12.82 -10.55
C ASN A 83 12.65 -13.21 -9.68
N LYS A 84 12.16 -12.28 -8.84
CA LYS A 84 10.98 -12.47 -7.98
C LYS A 84 10.14 -11.21 -7.98
N ILE A 85 8.83 -11.41 -8.19
CA ILE A 85 7.81 -10.37 -8.08
C ILE A 85 6.64 -10.96 -7.29
N TYR A 86 6.28 -10.33 -6.17
CA TYR A 86 5.18 -10.75 -5.32
C TYR A 86 4.13 -9.65 -5.24
N LEU A 87 2.89 -10.02 -5.56
CA LEU A 87 1.73 -9.15 -5.55
C LEU A 87 0.70 -9.62 -4.53
N ASN A 88 -0.01 -8.70 -3.89
CA ASN A 88 -1.22 -9.02 -3.14
C ASN A 88 -2.42 -9.25 -4.10
N GLN A 89 -3.57 -9.61 -3.53
CA GLN A 89 -4.82 -9.84 -4.29
C GLN A 89 -5.31 -8.63 -5.08
N ARG A 90 -4.80 -7.42 -4.81
CA ARG A 90 -5.13 -6.19 -5.53
C ARG A 90 -4.11 -5.86 -6.63
N GLY A 91 -3.17 -6.76 -6.92
CA GLY A 91 -2.12 -6.54 -7.92
C GLY A 91 -1.04 -5.54 -7.48
N GLN A 92 -0.89 -5.29 -6.17
CA GLN A 92 0.12 -4.35 -5.65
C GLN A 92 1.33 -5.11 -5.12
N LEU A 93 2.55 -4.57 -5.30
CA LEU A 93 3.76 -5.15 -4.70
C LEU A 93 3.60 -5.32 -3.19
N HIS A 94 3.70 -6.57 -2.73
CA HIS A 94 3.52 -6.92 -1.34
C HIS A 94 4.15 -8.28 -1.06
N LYS A 95 4.99 -8.35 -0.02
CA LYS A 95 5.45 -9.63 0.52
C LYS A 95 5.79 -9.49 2.00
N ASP A 96 5.22 -10.37 2.82
CA ASP A 96 5.68 -10.58 4.19
C ASP A 96 6.97 -11.40 4.21
N ASN A 97 7.88 -11.05 5.14
CA ASN A 97 9.13 -11.74 5.44
C ASN A 97 10.19 -11.77 4.31
N ALA A 98 9.96 -11.13 3.17
CA ALA A 98 10.92 -11.03 2.07
C ALA A 98 10.68 -9.77 1.22
N MET A 99 11.63 -9.43 0.35
CA MET A 99 11.42 -8.36 -0.63
C MET A 99 10.29 -8.73 -1.59
N ALA A 100 9.47 -7.75 -1.96
CA ALA A 100 8.38 -7.95 -2.92
C ALA A 100 8.88 -7.94 -4.37
N LEU A 101 10.03 -7.32 -4.60
CA LEU A 101 10.73 -7.27 -5.88
C LEU A 101 12.20 -7.57 -5.61
N GLU A 102 12.79 -8.53 -6.31
CA GLU A 102 14.20 -8.92 -6.16
C GLU A 102 14.83 -9.11 -7.53
N TYR A 103 16.08 -8.65 -7.67
CA TYR A 103 16.95 -8.81 -8.83
C TYR A 103 18.06 -9.81 -8.53
N SER A 104 18.69 -10.33 -9.58
CA SER A 104 19.76 -11.33 -9.48
C SER A 104 21.01 -10.84 -8.76
N ASP A 105 21.26 -9.54 -8.75
CA ASP A 105 22.37 -8.88 -8.05
C ASP A 105 22.11 -8.64 -6.54
N GLY A 106 20.94 -9.06 -6.05
CA GLY A 106 20.50 -8.86 -4.67
C GLY A 106 19.84 -7.51 -4.40
N TYR A 107 19.75 -6.63 -5.39
CA TYR A 107 18.93 -5.42 -5.28
C TYR A 107 17.45 -5.79 -5.21
N GLY A 108 16.67 -5.00 -4.47
CA GLY A 108 15.24 -5.25 -4.37
C GLY A 108 14.49 -4.20 -3.57
N LEU A 109 13.18 -4.38 -3.48
CA LEU A 109 12.26 -3.47 -2.81
C LEU A 109 11.47 -4.21 -1.73
N TRP A 110 11.59 -3.70 -0.51
CA TRP A 110 10.72 -4.04 0.61
C TRP A 110 9.39 -3.28 0.43
N MET A 111 8.33 -3.99 0.09
CA MET A 111 7.03 -3.40 -0.20
C MET A 111 5.92 -4.12 0.58
N LEU A 112 5.02 -3.35 1.17
CA LEU A 112 3.78 -3.83 1.75
C LEU A 112 2.62 -3.03 1.16
N ASN A 113 1.68 -3.72 0.50
CA ASN A 113 0.46 -3.10 -0.02
C ASN A 113 0.71 -1.95 -1.00
N GLY A 114 1.78 -2.06 -1.81
CA GLY A 114 2.21 -1.02 -2.75
C GLY A 114 3.02 0.11 -2.11
N ILE A 115 3.26 0.09 -0.79
CA ILE A 115 4.05 1.09 -0.08
C ILE A 115 5.48 0.57 0.11
N LYS A 116 6.48 1.38 -0.27
CA LYS A 116 7.88 1.10 0.05
C LYS A 116 8.10 1.33 1.53
N VAL A 117 8.56 0.30 2.23
CA VAL A 117 8.74 0.30 3.68
C VAL A 117 10.20 -0.01 4.05
N PRO A 118 10.63 0.32 5.27
CA PRO A 118 11.89 -0.19 5.79
C PRO A 118 11.88 -1.72 5.87
N ASP A 119 13.04 -2.33 5.66
CA ASP A 119 13.28 -3.77 5.75
C ASP A 119 12.82 -4.36 7.09
N TRP A 120 13.13 -3.68 8.20
CA TRP A 120 12.77 -4.13 9.55
C TRP A 120 11.25 -4.33 9.70
N LEU A 121 10.44 -3.53 9.01
CA LEU A 121 8.98 -3.65 9.09
C LEU A 121 8.50 -4.92 8.40
N VAL A 122 9.20 -5.40 7.38
CA VAL A 122 8.86 -6.64 6.67
C VAL A 122 9.40 -7.87 7.39
N THR A 123 10.65 -7.82 7.86
CA THR A 123 11.37 -8.96 8.44
C THR A 123 11.04 -9.22 9.90
N THR A 124 10.63 -8.19 10.66
CA THR A 124 10.28 -8.34 12.07
C THR A 124 8.85 -8.88 12.22
N SER A 125 8.67 -9.90 13.06
CA SER A 125 7.35 -10.41 13.44
C SER A 125 6.55 -9.33 14.17
N ALA A 126 5.23 -9.27 13.93
CA ALA A 126 4.35 -8.24 14.49
C ALA A 126 4.53 -8.04 16.01
N GLU A 127 4.65 -9.14 16.77
CA GLU A 127 4.84 -9.16 18.22
C GLU A 127 6.10 -8.45 18.72
N LYS A 128 7.17 -8.45 17.92
CA LYS A 128 8.47 -7.87 18.29
C LYS A 128 8.60 -6.40 17.92
N ILE A 129 7.66 -5.87 17.13
CA ILE A 129 7.63 -4.46 16.78
C ILE A 129 7.07 -3.68 17.97
N ASP A 130 7.79 -2.65 18.43
CA ASP A 130 7.28 -1.71 19.43
C ASP A 130 6.22 -0.78 18.79
N PRO A 131 4.97 -0.74 19.31
CA PRO A 131 3.94 0.22 18.90
C PRO A 131 4.37 1.69 18.86
N LYS A 132 5.33 2.11 19.71
CA LYS A 132 5.86 3.47 19.68
C LYS A 132 6.52 3.85 18.35
N LYS A 133 7.05 2.88 17.60
CA LYS A 133 7.58 3.14 16.25
C LYS A 133 6.55 3.76 15.30
N ALA A 134 5.27 3.44 15.47
CA ALA A 134 4.22 4.08 14.68
C ALA A 134 4.05 5.57 15.03
N LEU A 135 4.29 5.96 16.29
CA LEU A 135 4.22 7.36 16.73
C LEU A 135 5.40 8.19 16.23
N GLU A 136 6.57 7.56 16.08
CA GLU A 136 7.81 8.19 15.63
C GLU A 136 7.89 8.33 14.10
N GLU A 137 7.22 7.46 13.36
CA GLU A 137 7.21 7.47 11.89
C GLU A 137 6.50 8.72 11.34
N LYS A 138 7.21 9.44 10.46
CA LYS A 138 6.73 10.71 9.87
C LYS A 138 5.91 10.47 8.60
N ASN A 139 6.21 9.40 7.86
CA ASN A 139 5.46 9.07 6.66
C ASN A 139 4.14 8.37 7.04
N ALA A 140 3.02 9.02 6.74
CA ALA A 140 1.69 8.54 7.09
C ALA A 140 1.35 7.15 6.50
N ASP A 141 1.91 6.81 5.33
CA ASP A 141 1.68 5.51 4.69
C ASP A 141 2.50 4.41 5.35
N ILE A 142 3.78 4.67 5.68
CA ILE A 142 4.60 3.71 6.45
C ILE A 142 3.99 3.52 7.84
N GLN A 143 3.59 4.60 8.50
CA GLN A 143 2.89 4.56 9.79
C GLN A 143 1.63 3.68 9.72
N ARG A 144 0.85 3.78 8.64
CA ARG A 144 -0.33 2.95 8.43
C ARG A 144 0.04 1.47 8.31
N GLU A 145 1.12 1.14 7.61
CA GLU A 145 1.58 -0.25 7.50
C GLU A 145 2.14 -0.80 8.81
N ILE A 146 2.81 0.03 9.64
CA ILE A 146 3.21 -0.35 11.00
C ILE A 146 1.96 -0.73 11.82
N ILE A 147 0.94 0.12 11.82
CA ILE A 147 -0.32 -0.12 12.56
C ILE A 147 -1.03 -1.36 12.03
N ARG A 148 -1.07 -1.54 10.70
CA ARG A 148 -1.68 -2.72 10.06
C ARG A 148 -0.99 -4.00 10.51
N LYS A 149 0.34 -4.01 10.56
CA LYS A 149 1.13 -5.19 10.93
C LYS A 149 1.05 -5.52 12.41
N ILE A 150 1.11 -4.52 13.29
CA ILE A 150 1.02 -4.71 14.75
C ILE A 150 -0.40 -5.06 15.19
N GLY A 151 -1.41 -4.56 14.49
CA GLY A 151 -2.81 -4.64 14.87
C GLY A 151 -3.23 -3.46 15.76
N ALA A 152 -4.41 -2.91 15.48
CA ALA A 152 -4.93 -1.75 16.20
C ALA A 152 -5.22 -2.05 17.68
N GLU A 153 -5.56 -3.28 18.04
CA GLU A 153 -5.81 -3.68 19.43
C GLU A 153 -4.57 -3.53 20.32
N ARG A 154 -3.42 -4.07 19.86
CA ARG A 154 -2.15 -3.93 20.58
C ARG A 154 -1.71 -2.48 20.65
N MET A 155 -1.97 -1.69 19.61
CA MET A 155 -1.74 -0.24 19.62
C MET A 155 -2.54 0.45 20.73
N LEU A 156 -3.85 0.20 20.81
CA LEU A 156 -4.70 0.82 21.84
C LEU A 156 -4.26 0.45 23.26
N LYS A 157 -3.93 -0.82 23.48
CA LYS A 157 -3.51 -1.33 24.80
C LYS A 157 -2.16 -0.76 25.26
N GLN A 158 -1.20 -0.61 24.35
CA GLN A 158 0.15 -0.17 24.72
C GLN A 158 0.34 1.34 24.74
N LEU A 159 -0.54 2.10 24.07
CA LEU A 159 -0.39 3.55 23.92
C LEU A 159 -1.41 4.36 24.74
N ASN A 160 -2.06 3.74 25.73
CA ASN A 160 -3.02 4.38 26.63
C ASN A 160 -4.07 5.22 25.88
N ALA A 161 -4.68 4.63 24.84
CA ALA A 161 -5.74 5.31 24.10
C ALA A 161 -6.87 5.74 25.03
N LYS A 162 -7.36 6.97 24.85
CA LYS A 162 -8.42 7.54 25.68
C LYS A 162 -9.76 6.99 25.22
N GLU A 163 -10.52 6.39 26.13
CA GLU A 163 -11.93 6.07 25.88
C GLU A 163 -12.68 7.40 25.75
N GLU A 164 -13.26 7.65 24.57
CA GLU A 164 -14.05 8.85 24.28
C GLU A 164 -15.54 8.63 24.55
N ASP A 165 -16.05 7.45 24.22
CA ASP A 165 -17.47 7.10 24.38
C ASP A 165 -17.67 5.59 24.46
N SER A 166 -18.80 5.16 25.01
CA SER A 166 -19.20 3.77 25.07
C SER A 166 -20.70 3.61 24.81
N TYR A 167 -21.08 2.59 24.03
CA TYR A 167 -22.45 2.30 23.67
C TYR A 167 -22.76 0.82 23.93
N ILE A 168 -23.85 0.56 24.66
CA ILE A 168 -24.41 -0.78 24.81
C ILE A 168 -25.61 -0.86 23.88
N ASP A 169 -25.59 -1.85 22.99
CA ASP A 169 -26.74 -2.14 22.17
C ASP A 169 -27.82 -2.83 23.01
N ASN A 170 -28.95 -2.16 23.23
CA ASN A 170 -30.05 -2.67 24.05
C ASN A 170 -30.68 -3.95 23.50
N LYS A 171 -30.56 -4.23 22.20
CA LYS A 171 -31.12 -5.44 21.58
C LYS A 171 -30.24 -6.66 21.78
N THR A 172 -28.92 -6.46 21.73
CA THR A 172 -27.93 -7.56 21.71
C THR A 172 -27.12 -7.68 23.00
N GLY A 173 -27.08 -6.62 23.82
CA GLY A 173 -26.23 -6.53 25.02
C GLY A 173 -24.75 -6.29 24.73
N TYR A 174 -24.35 -6.12 23.46
CA TYR A 174 -22.95 -5.93 23.11
C TYR A 174 -22.45 -4.52 23.45
N LEU A 175 -21.24 -4.47 24.00
CA LEU A 175 -20.54 -3.24 24.34
C LEU A 175 -19.60 -2.81 23.21
N TYR A 176 -19.79 -1.58 22.76
CA TYR A 176 -18.98 -0.91 21.77
C TYR A 176 -18.26 0.26 22.44
N LYS A 177 -16.93 0.32 22.29
CA LYS A 177 -16.11 1.39 22.86
C LYS A 177 -15.42 2.18 21.77
N LEU A 178 -15.49 3.50 21.87
CA LEU A 178 -14.79 4.42 21.00
C LEU A 178 -13.52 4.89 21.70
N TYR A 179 -12.38 4.60 21.09
CA TYR A 179 -11.08 5.06 21.55
C TYR A 179 -10.53 6.15 20.64
N GLN A 180 -10.00 7.21 21.23
CA GLN A 180 -9.21 8.23 20.56
C GLN A 180 -7.74 8.03 20.89
N MET A 181 -6.90 8.13 19.86
CA MET A 181 -5.45 8.11 20.01
C MET A 181 -4.82 9.10 19.03
N LYS A 182 -3.90 9.90 19.57
CA LYS A 182 -3.10 10.80 18.75
C LYS A 182 -1.87 10.06 18.25
N ILE A 183 -1.69 9.99 16.94
CA ILE A 183 -0.52 9.39 16.30
C ILE A 183 0.20 10.50 15.51
N GLY A 184 1.32 10.99 16.03
CA GLY A 184 1.96 12.20 15.54
C GLY A 184 1.03 13.42 15.68
N ASN A 185 0.73 14.09 14.58
CA ASN A 185 -0.22 15.22 14.53
C ASN A 185 -1.63 14.83 14.06
N ILE A 186 -1.91 13.54 13.87
CA ILE A 186 -3.19 13.05 13.35
C ILE A 186 -3.98 12.44 14.50
N ASP A 187 -5.20 12.94 14.71
CA ASP A 187 -6.18 12.30 15.58
C ASP A 187 -6.81 11.10 14.87
N ARG A 188 -6.69 9.93 15.48
CA ARG A 188 -7.32 8.70 14.98
C ARG A 188 -8.31 8.18 15.99
N ARG A 189 -9.39 7.60 15.47
CA ARG A 189 -10.43 6.95 16.26
C ARG A 189 -10.54 5.49 15.89
N TYR A 190 -10.84 4.68 16.89
CA TYR A 190 -10.96 3.24 16.76
C TYR A 190 -12.20 2.75 17.50
N LEU A 191 -12.99 1.94 16.83
CA LEU A 191 -14.09 1.21 17.44
C LEU A 191 -13.58 -0.15 17.93
N HIS A 192 -13.73 -0.41 19.22
CA HIS A 192 -13.35 -1.65 19.87
C HIS A 192 -14.60 -2.39 20.38
N PHE A 193 -14.74 -3.66 20.03
CA PHE A 193 -15.91 -4.47 20.38
C PHE A 193 -15.58 -5.97 20.37
N GLU A 194 -16.35 -6.75 21.14
CA GLU A 194 -16.23 -8.21 21.17
C GLU A 194 -16.88 -8.85 19.94
N HIS A 195 -16.32 -9.96 19.46
CA HIS A 195 -16.87 -10.72 18.35
C HIS A 195 -18.22 -11.34 18.74
N ALA A 196 -19.23 -11.13 17.90
CA ALA A 196 -20.60 -11.56 18.19
C ALA A 196 -20.78 -13.07 18.34
N SER A 197 -19.86 -13.89 17.82
CA SER A 197 -19.99 -15.36 17.85
C SER A 197 -18.88 -16.05 18.63
N ILE A 198 -17.85 -15.33 19.07
CA ILE A 198 -16.67 -15.92 19.73
C ILE A 198 -16.35 -15.10 20.96
N LYS A 199 -16.81 -15.59 22.10
CA LYS A 199 -16.61 -14.95 23.40
C LYS A 199 -15.11 -14.85 23.71
N GLY A 200 -14.67 -13.70 24.18
CA GLY A 200 -13.28 -13.37 24.50
C GLY A 200 -12.43 -12.90 23.33
N VAL A 201 -12.96 -12.88 22.11
CA VAL A 201 -12.25 -12.35 20.93
C VAL A 201 -12.69 -10.90 20.70
N PHE A 202 -11.74 -9.97 20.73
CA PHE A 202 -12.01 -8.55 20.52
C PHE A 202 -11.49 -8.09 19.15
N TYR A 203 -12.20 -7.12 18.57
CA TYR A 203 -11.81 -6.47 17.33
C TYR A 203 -11.67 -4.98 17.54
N THR A 204 -10.67 -4.41 16.87
CA THR A 204 -10.45 -2.96 16.82
C THR A 204 -10.41 -2.53 15.36
N LYS A 205 -11.37 -1.69 14.95
CA LYS A 205 -11.44 -1.14 13.58
C LYS A 205 -11.18 0.36 13.59
N PRO A 206 -10.36 0.90 12.66
CA PRO A 206 -10.25 2.34 12.48
C PRO A 206 -11.58 2.90 11.99
N VAL A 207 -11.98 4.04 12.54
CA VAL A 207 -13.18 4.78 12.12
C VAL A 207 -12.83 6.22 11.79
N PRO A 208 -13.68 6.93 11.03
CA PRO A 208 -13.40 8.31 10.67
C PRO A 208 -13.18 9.20 11.91
N PRO A 209 -12.27 10.18 11.84
CA PRO A 209 -12.04 11.09 12.94
C PRO A 209 -13.28 11.95 13.24
N GLU A 210 -14.28 12.01 12.38
CA GLU A 210 -15.51 12.76 12.64
C GLU A 210 -16.42 12.05 13.67
N CYS A 211 -16.26 10.74 13.91
CA CYS A 211 -17.09 9.98 14.84
C CYS A 211 -16.86 10.43 16.30
N LYS A 212 -17.84 11.04 16.97
CA LYS A 212 -17.75 11.37 18.40
C LYS A 212 -18.46 10.39 19.34
N LYS A 213 -19.33 9.54 18.80
CA LYS A 213 -20.09 8.52 19.54
C LYS A 213 -19.79 7.11 19.03
N ALA A 214 -19.77 6.14 19.93
CA ALA A 214 -19.53 4.74 19.64
C ALA A 214 -20.62 4.15 18.71
N VAL A 215 -21.87 4.58 18.88
CA VAL A 215 -22.99 4.17 18.00
C VAL A 215 -22.82 4.63 16.56
N HIS A 216 -22.33 5.86 16.33
CA HIS A 216 -22.05 6.38 14.99
C HIS A 216 -20.88 5.65 14.33
N ALA A 217 -19.83 5.39 15.12
CA ALA A 217 -18.70 4.58 14.67
C ALA A 217 -19.16 3.16 14.29
N PHE A 218 -20.04 2.54 15.07
CA PHE A 218 -20.62 1.24 14.76
C PHE A 218 -21.44 1.27 13.46
N ALA A 219 -22.39 2.19 13.33
CA ALA A 219 -23.20 2.31 12.12
C ALA A 219 -22.38 2.59 10.86
N TRP A 220 -21.34 3.42 10.95
CA TRP A 220 -20.41 3.65 9.84
C TRP A 220 -19.67 2.37 9.43
N THR A 221 -19.19 1.58 10.40
CA THR A 221 -18.53 0.28 10.08
C THR A 221 -19.48 -0.72 9.42
N ARG A 222 -20.80 -0.54 9.59
CA ARG A 222 -21.86 -1.33 8.95
C ARG A 222 -22.36 -0.73 7.64
N LYS A 223 -21.80 0.41 7.19
CA LYS A 223 -22.27 1.17 6.01
C LYS A 223 -23.73 1.63 6.12
N LEU A 224 -24.22 1.82 7.35
CA LEU A 224 -25.56 2.38 7.62
C LEU A 224 -25.52 3.91 7.70
N LEU A 225 -24.31 4.48 7.74
CA LEU A 225 -24.08 5.91 7.85
C LEU A 225 -22.92 6.31 6.96
N GLU A 226 -23.16 7.27 6.07
CA GLU A 226 -22.13 7.86 5.23
C GLU A 226 -21.22 8.81 6.01
N ARG A 227 -19.97 8.94 5.57
CA ARG A 227 -18.96 9.72 6.30
C ARG A 227 -19.35 11.19 6.44
N ASP A 228 -19.98 11.77 5.42
CA ASP A 228 -20.37 13.19 5.41
C ASP A 228 -21.42 13.52 6.48
N ASN A 229 -22.26 12.54 6.82
CA ASN A 229 -23.33 12.70 7.81
C ASN A 229 -22.83 12.58 9.26
N LEU A 230 -21.57 12.16 9.49
CA LEU A 230 -21.02 11.99 10.84
C LEU A 230 -20.88 13.29 11.64
N LYS A 231 -20.84 14.44 10.96
CA LYS A 231 -20.56 15.73 11.60
C LYS A 231 -21.80 16.33 12.29
N ASN A 232 -22.99 16.04 11.78
CA ASN A 232 -24.25 16.67 12.18
C ASN A 232 -25.38 15.63 12.24
N ILE A 233 -25.42 14.83 13.30
CA ILE A 233 -26.51 13.88 13.55
C ILE A 233 -27.36 14.47 14.67
N ASP A 234 -28.63 14.72 14.39
CA ASP A 234 -29.59 15.14 15.39
C ASP A 234 -30.14 13.94 16.18
N THR A 235 -30.83 14.22 17.29
CA THR A 235 -31.35 13.19 18.20
C THR A 235 -32.38 12.27 17.53
N ALA A 236 -33.16 12.78 16.55
CA ALA A 236 -34.18 12.01 15.87
C ALA A 236 -33.56 10.99 14.90
N THR A 237 -32.57 11.44 14.11
CA THR A 237 -31.80 10.60 13.19
C THR A 237 -31.00 9.54 13.94
N GLU A 238 -30.43 9.89 15.11
CA GLU A 238 -29.74 8.93 15.97
C GLU A 238 -30.69 7.84 16.50
N ALA A 239 -31.90 8.22 16.91
CA ALA A 239 -32.91 7.27 17.38
C ALA A 239 -33.37 6.31 16.28
N GLU A 240 -33.61 6.82 15.06
CA GLU A 240 -33.95 6.02 13.89
C GLU A 240 -32.81 5.07 13.50
N LEU A 241 -31.57 5.56 13.53
CA LEU A 241 -30.37 4.76 13.26
C LEU A 241 -30.21 3.63 14.27
N ILE A 242 -30.42 3.89 15.56
CA ILE A 242 -30.42 2.86 16.62
C ILE A 242 -31.52 1.82 16.38
N ALA A 243 -32.73 2.26 16.02
CA ALA A 243 -33.85 1.37 15.72
C ALA A 243 -33.53 0.44 14.53
N ASN A 244 -32.80 0.94 13.54
CA ASN A 244 -32.40 0.22 12.33
C ASN A 244 -31.08 -0.56 12.47
N LEU A 245 -30.41 -0.54 13.63
CA LEU A 245 -29.23 -1.38 13.85
C LEU A 245 -29.62 -2.87 13.76
N PRO A 246 -28.82 -3.69 13.04
CA PRO A 246 -29.12 -5.10 12.83
C PRO A 246 -29.01 -5.86 14.14
N GLU A 247 -29.97 -6.76 14.38
CA GLU A 247 -30.09 -7.51 15.63
C GLU A 247 -29.01 -8.60 15.81
N ARG A 248 -28.25 -8.93 14.76
CA ARG A 248 -27.15 -9.91 14.81
C ARG A 248 -26.04 -9.60 13.82
N GLY A 249 -24.82 -9.98 14.18
CA GLY A 249 -23.61 -9.82 13.39
C GLY A 249 -23.59 -10.67 12.11
N SER A 250 -24.23 -10.16 11.05
CA SER A 250 -23.89 -10.45 9.65
C SER A 250 -22.89 -9.42 9.14
#